data_AF-A0A7S1Z2Q4-F1
#
_entry.id   AF-A0A7S1Z2Q4-F1
#
_cell.length_a   1.000
_cell.length_b   1.000
_cell.length_c   1.000
_cell.angle_alpha   90.00
_cell.angle_beta   90.00
_cell.angle_gamma   90.00
#
_symmetry.space_group_name_H-M   'P 1'
#
loop_
_entity.id
_entity.type
_entity.pdbx_description
1 polymer ?
#
loop_
_entity_poly.entity_id
_entity_poly.type
_entity_poly.pdbx_seq_one_letter_code
_entity_poly.pdbx_strand_id
1 'polypeptide(L)'
;GGNNVNFVQDVLRQPSFQRGDTPTNFIDMHYPDGFDGVILTKEELEEVSVIGALLGEQRRHVLDYPPLTLVGEEMKKNCQEKDGKEEKVVVVCLGGMFGKAYEVSIGKDLKTMAVKSLSPFSSKEEENEGKEEDMEKKTSKVTVDQLSFHPNDTIAEVMVNGVNRAVQVGVEDNTGLFAIKMYGAKVDILVMSPAEYELSKYMNEPAVVDTCNLLLSPMPGTLISYAVKEGDHVVEGQELCI
;
A
#
# COMPACT_ATOMS: atom_id res chain seq x y z
N GLY A 1 -17.59 5.60 10.65
CA GLY A 1 -18.67 4.68 10.26
C GLY A 1 -18.09 3.64 9.33
N GLY A 2 -18.11 2.37 9.73
CA GLY A 2 -17.67 1.26 8.87
C GLY A 2 -18.57 1.15 7.63
N ASN A 3 -17.98 0.80 6.50
CA ASN A 3 -18.67 0.60 5.22
C ASN A 3 -18.17 -0.72 4.60
N ASN A 4 -19.06 -1.47 3.96
CA ASN A 4 -18.78 -2.73 3.29
C ASN A 4 -18.27 -2.60 1.83
N VAL A 5 -17.93 -1.40 1.34
CA VAL A 5 -17.41 -1.18 -0.02
C VAL A 5 -16.26 -2.13 -0.38
N ASN A 6 -15.30 -2.34 0.54
CA ASN A 6 -14.17 -3.24 0.30
C ASN A 6 -14.62 -4.70 0.11
N PHE A 7 -15.55 -5.16 0.95
CA PHE A 7 -16.13 -6.50 0.87
C PHE A 7 -16.90 -6.70 -0.44
N VAL A 8 -17.73 -5.72 -0.83
CA VAL A 8 -18.49 -5.79 -2.09
C VAL A 8 -17.54 -5.83 -3.28
N GLN A 9 -16.48 -5.02 -3.28
CA GLN A 9 -15.47 -5.05 -4.34
C GLN A 9 -14.78 -6.41 -4.46
N ASP A 10 -14.48 -7.06 -3.33
CA ASP A 10 -13.87 -8.39 -3.33
C ASP A 10 -14.82 -9.46 -3.88
N VAL A 11 -16.08 -9.46 -3.45
CA VAL A 11 -17.13 -10.36 -3.96
C VAL A 11 -17.27 -10.24 -5.48
N LEU A 12 -17.29 -9.01 -6.02
CA LEU A 12 -17.37 -8.76 -7.46
C LEU A 12 -16.17 -9.28 -8.25
N ARG A 13 -15.01 -9.44 -7.60
CA ARG A 13 -13.78 -9.96 -8.22
C ARG A 13 -13.73 -11.49 -8.23
N GLN A 14 -14.54 -12.17 -7.42
CA GLN A 14 -14.50 -13.62 -7.34
C GLN A 14 -14.92 -14.27 -8.67
N PRO A 15 -14.15 -15.27 -9.18
CA PRO A 15 -14.48 -15.93 -10.44
C PRO A 15 -15.86 -16.58 -10.45
N SER A 16 -16.29 -17.17 -9.33
CA SER A 16 -17.63 -17.76 -9.16
C SER A 16 -18.73 -16.73 -9.39
N PHE A 17 -18.56 -15.51 -8.85
CA PHE A 17 -19.51 -14.42 -9.04
C PHE A 17 -19.53 -13.92 -10.48
N GLN A 18 -18.36 -13.77 -11.11
CA GLN A 18 -18.24 -13.33 -12.52
C GLN A 18 -18.87 -14.32 -13.51
N ARG A 19 -18.83 -15.62 -13.21
CA ARG A 19 -19.51 -16.65 -14.02
C ARG A 19 -21.03 -16.71 -13.80
N GLY A 20 -21.54 -16.05 -12.77
CA GLY A 20 -22.96 -16.09 -12.38
C GLY A 20 -23.34 -17.29 -11.51
N ASP A 21 -22.36 -18.09 -11.06
CA ASP A 21 -22.56 -19.23 -10.17
C ASP A 21 -22.75 -18.73 -8.73
N THR A 22 -23.96 -18.25 -8.42
CA THR A 22 -24.30 -17.60 -7.14
C THR A 22 -25.32 -18.42 -6.34
N PRO A 23 -24.90 -19.51 -5.66
CA PRO A 23 -25.77 -20.26 -4.76
C PRO A 23 -26.21 -19.41 -3.56
N THR A 24 -27.30 -19.80 -2.89
CA THR A 24 -27.81 -19.09 -1.71
C THR A 24 -26.82 -19.05 -0.55
N ASN A 25 -25.88 -19.98 -0.50
CA ASN A 25 -24.84 -20.09 0.54
C ASN A 25 -23.48 -19.56 0.05
N PHE A 26 -23.45 -18.72 -0.99
CA PHE A 26 -22.22 -18.21 -1.59
C PHE A 26 -21.30 -17.54 -0.58
N ILE A 27 -21.86 -16.70 0.30
CA ILE A 27 -21.08 -15.96 1.30
C ILE A 27 -20.45 -16.93 2.30
N ASP A 28 -21.23 -17.85 2.87
CA ASP A 28 -20.73 -18.83 3.85
C ASP A 28 -19.65 -19.76 3.26
N MET A 29 -19.73 -20.06 1.96
CA MET A 29 -18.73 -20.88 1.26
C MET A 29 -17.41 -20.16 1.04
N HIS A 30 -17.45 -18.86 0.77
CA HIS A 30 -16.27 -18.07 0.41
C HIS A 30 -15.68 -17.29 1.60
N TYR A 31 -16.48 -17.01 2.64
CA TYR A 31 -16.12 -16.21 3.80
C TYR A 31 -16.63 -16.85 5.11
N PRO A 32 -16.17 -18.07 5.47
CA PRO A 32 -16.67 -18.78 6.65
C PRO A 32 -16.34 -18.06 7.97
N ASP A 33 -15.17 -17.43 8.02
CA ASP A 33 -14.66 -16.72 9.21
C ASP A 33 -14.86 -15.19 9.11
N GLY A 34 -15.56 -14.73 8.07
CA GLY A 34 -15.75 -13.31 7.78
C GLY A 34 -14.79 -12.78 6.71
N PHE A 35 -14.63 -11.46 6.66
CA PHE A 35 -13.82 -10.75 5.66
C PHE A 35 -12.54 -10.21 6.28
N ASP A 36 -11.43 -10.90 6.05
CA ASP A 36 -10.09 -10.54 6.57
C ASP A 36 -9.34 -9.54 5.67
N GLY A 37 -9.99 -9.05 4.62
CA GLY A 37 -9.40 -8.18 3.63
C GLY A 37 -9.02 -8.88 2.33
N VAL A 38 -8.61 -8.08 1.36
CA VAL A 38 -8.33 -8.54 0.00
C VAL A 38 -6.87 -8.88 -0.17
N ILE A 39 -6.62 -10.07 -0.71
CA ILE A 39 -5.27 -10.50 -1.12
C ILE A 39 -5.07 -10.08 -2.58
N LEU A 40 -4.13 -9.17 -2.81
CA LEU A 40 -3.77 -8.73 -4.16
C LEU A 40 -2.82 -9.72 -4.84
N THR A 41 -3.03 -9.93 -6.13
CA THR A 41 -2.12 -10.74 -6.96
C THR A 41 -0.80 -10.01 -7.20
N LYS A 42 0.24 -10.73 -7.66
CA LYS A 42 1.54 -10.11 -7.98
C LYS A 42 1.42 -9.00 -9.03
N GLU A 43 0.61 -9.21 -10.06
CA GLU A 43 0.36 -8.24 -11.13
C GLU A 43 -0.33 -6.98 -10.57
N GLU A 44 -1.33 -7.15 -9.69
CA GLU A 44 -2.03 -6.03 -9.06
C GLU A 44 -1.13 -5.26 -8.09
N LEU A 45 -0.23 -5.94 -7.37
CA LEU A 45 0.77 -5.26 -6.52
C LEU A 45 1.76 -4.45 -7.36
N GLU A 46 2.19 -4.96 -8.50
CA GLU A 46 3.04 -4.23 -9.44
C GLU A 46 2.30 -2.99 -10.00
N GLU A 47 1.04 -3.13 -10.41
CA GLU A 47 0.21 -1.99 -10.84
C GLU A 47 0.03 -0.95 -9.73
N VAL A 48 -0.28 -1.38 -8.50
CA VAL A 48 -0.43 -0.47 -7.34
C VAL A 48 0.89 0.24 -7.03
N SER A 49 2.03 -0.45 -7.17
CA SER A 49 3.35 0.17 -6.94
C SER A 49 3.64 1.29 -7.94
N VAL A 50 3.28 1.09 -9.21
CA VAL A 50 3.43 2.08 -10.29
C VAL A 50 2.53 3.28 -10.05
N ILE A 51 1.26 3.03 -9.73
CA ILE A 51 0.28 4.06 -9.41
C ILE A 51 0.73 4.85 -8.15
N GLY A 52 1.24 4.15 -7.14
CA GLY A 52 1.78 4.75 -5.92
C GLY A 52 2.98 5.66 -6.18
N ALA A 53 3.94 5.21 -7.01
CA ALA A 53 5.09 6.00 -7.43
C ALA A 53 4.63 7.29 -8.13
N LEU A 54 3.71 7.15 -9.08
CA LEU A 54 3.14 8.27 -9.85
C LEU A 54 2.44 9.30 -8.97
N LEU A 55 1.57 8.84 -8.07
CA LEU A 55 0.83 9.72 -7.17
C LEU A 55 1.76 10.42 -6.19
N GLY A 56 2.77 9.71 -5.65
CA GLY A 56 3.81 10.31 -4.81
C GLY A 56 4.59 11.39 -5.55
N GLU A 57 4.95 11.17 -6.82
CA GLU A 57 5.66 12.14 -7.64
C GLU A 57 4.81 13.38 -7.99
N GLN A 58 3.54 13.19 -8.36
CA GLN A 58 2.61 14.30 -8.59
C GLN A 58 2.40 15.14 -7.32
N ARG A 59 2.27 14.49 -6.16
CA ARG A 59 2.15 15.19 -4.86
C ARG A 59 3.40 16.01 -4.53
N ARG A 60 4.58 15.41 -4.68
CA ARG A 60 5.87 16.11 -4.47
C ARG A 60 5.99 17.35 -5.36
N HIS A 61 5.59 17.24 -6.63
CA HIS A 61 5.63 18.36 -7.58
C HIS A 61 4.71 19.52 -7.17
N VAL A 62 3.54 19.24 -6.57
CA VAL A 62 2.59 20.28 -6.16
C VAL A 62 2.93 20.88 -4.79
N LEU A 63 3.47 20.08 -3.89
CA LEU A 63 3.81 20.51 -2.52
C LEU A 63 5.15 21.24 -2.42
N ASP A 64 5.86 21.43 -3.55
CA ASP A 64 7.19 22.07 -3.62
C ASP A 64 8.16 21.52 -2.55
N TYR A 65 8.03 20.24 -2.19
CA TYR A 65 9.02 19.62 -1.33
C TYR A 65 10.34 19.63 -2.11
N PRO A 66 11.39 20.31 -1.63
CA PRO A 66 12.68 20.18 -2.25
C PRO A 66 13.01 18.69 -2.24
N PRO A 67 13.47 18.11 -3.36
CA PRO A 67 13.94 16.75 -3.32
C PRO A 67 15.01 16.71 -2.22
N LEU A 68 14.78 15.93 -1.16
CA LEU A 68 15.77 15.68 -0.10
C LEU A 68 16.95 14.84 -0.61
N THR A 69 17.24 14.92 -1.91
CA THR A 69 18.59 14.76 -2.43
C THR A 69 19.50 15.68 -1.66
N LEU A 70 20.07 15.18 -0.55
CA LEU A 70 21.35 15.57 0.03
C LEU A 70 22.50 15.28 -0.97
N VAL A 71 22.25 15.53 -2.24
CA VAL A 71 23.26 15.63 -3.27
C VAL A 71 23.74 17.06 -3.14
N GLY A 72 24.73 17.28 -2.28
CA GLY A 72 25.50 18.51 -2.29
C GLY A 72 25.83 18.85 -3.74
N GLU A 73 25.81 20.13 -4.09
CA GLU A 73 26.05 20.63 -5.46
C GLU A 73 27.34 20.07 -6.10
N GLU A 74 28.24 19.52 -5.29
CA GLU A 74 29.46 18.81 -5.68
C GLU A 74 29.21 17.47 -6.38
N MET A 75 28.16 16.70 -6.05
CA MET A 75 27.81 15.46 -6.78
C MET A 75 26.99 15.71 -8.04
N LYS A 76 26.31 16.86 -8.18
CA LYS A 76 25.72 17.27 -9.48
C LYS A 76 26.79 17.40 -10.57
N LYS A 77 28.06 17.67 -10.20
CA LYS A 77 29.18 17.73 -11.14
C LYS A 77 29.77 16.36 -11.49
N ASN A 78 29.63 15.35 -10.64
CA ASN A 78 30.01 13.97 -10.98
C ASN A 78 28.91 13.20 -11.70
N CYS A 79 27.66 13.66 -11.60
CA CYS A 79 26.55 13.29 -12.47
C CYS A 79 26.48 14.22 -13.69
N GLN A 80 27.61 14.58 -14.29
CA GLN A 80 27.59 15.08 -15.66
C GLN A 80 27.03 13.98 -16.57
N GLU A 81 25.79 14.22 -17.00
CA GLU A 81 25.37 14.11 -18.40
C GLU A 81 26.13 13.04 -19.18
N LYS A 82 25.75 11.78 -18.98
CA LYS A 82 25.88 10.78 -20.04
C LYS A 82 24.48 10.41 -20.47
N ASP A 83 24.13 10.90 -21.65
CA ASP A 83 22.98 10.53 -22.47
C ASP A 83 21.59 10.89 -21.93
N GLY A 84 21.24 12.19 -21.91
CA GLY A 84 19.90 12.71 -22.28
C GLY A 84 18.61 12.06 -21.74
N LYS A 85 18.68 11.20 -20.73
CA LYS A 85 17.59 10.43 -20.13
C LYS A 85 17.78 10.48 -18.62
N GLU A 86 17.19 11.49 -17.98
CA GLU A 86 17.01 11.49 -16.54
C GLU A 86 15.95 10.43 -16.21
N GLU A 87 16.38 9.17 -16.07
CA GLU A 87 15.54 8.13 -15.49
C GLU A 87 15.50 8.35 -13.98
N LYS A 88 14.32 8.69 -13.45
CA LYS A 88 14.14 8.86 -12.01
C LYS A 88 13.80 7.51 -11.40
N VAL A 89 14.64 7.03 -10.49
CA VAL A 89 14.44 5.78 -9.77
C VAL A 89 13.84 6.08 -8.40
N VAL A 90 12.73 5.43 -8.08
CA VAL A 90 12.01 5.60 -6.82
C VAL A 90 11.70 4.21 -6.25
N VAL A 91 11.76 4.07 -4.92
CA VAL A 91 11.39 2.83 -4.23
C VAL A 91 10.03 3.03 -3.56
N VAL A 92 9.11 2.12 -3.82
CA VAL A 92 7.75 2.12 -3.26
C VAL A 92 7.60 0.93 -2.32
N CYS A 93 7.27 1.19 -1.06
CA CYS A 93 6.98 0.16 -0.08
C CYS A 93 5.46 0.02 0.12
N LEU A 94 4.93 -1.18 -0.10
CA LEU A 94 3.52 -1.53 0.08
C LEU A 94 3.33 -2.22 1.42
N GLY A 95 2.45 -1.67 2.27
CA GLY A 95 2.28 -2.09 3.67
C GLY A 95 3.11 -1.27 4.66
N GLY A 96 3.44 -0.02 4.30
CA GLY A 96 4.32 0.84 5.09
C GLY A 96 5.80 0.45 4.99
N MET A 97 6.59 0.89 5.98
CA MET A 97 8.05 0.82 5.92
C MET A 97 8.62 -0.62 5.98
N PHE A 98 7.89 -1.57 6.57
CA PHE A 98 8.29 -2.98 6.70
C PHE A 98 7.69 -3.90 5.63
N GLY A 99 6.96 -3.31 4.68
CA GLY A 99 6.22 -4.02 3.67
C GLY A 99 7.06 -4.54 2.49
N LYS A 100 6.36 -4.93 1.42
CA LYS A 100 7.00 -5.37 0.17
C LYS A 100 7.51 -4.14 -0.59
N ALA A 101 8.78 -4.16 -0.99
CA ALA A 101 9.41 -3.05 -1.69
C ALA A 101 9.47 -3.30 -3.20
N TYR A 102 9.19 -2.27 -3.99
CA TYR A 102 9.23 -2.27 -5.44
C TYR A 102 10.07 -1.08 -5.91
N GLU A 103 11.10 -1.34 -6.69
CA GLU A 103 11.88 -0.31 -7.37
C GLU A 103 11.17 0.01 -8.69
N VAL A 104 10.80 1.28 -8.87
CA VAL A 104 10.11 1.79 -10.06
C VAL A 104 10.99 2.84 -10.73
N SER A 105 11.38 2.59 -11.97
CA SER A 105 12.04 3.60 -12.80
C SER A 105 11.03 4.31 -13.67
N ILE A 106 10.96 5.64 -13.50
CA ILE A 106 10.04 6.52 -14.22
C ILE A 106 10.81 7.17 -15.36
N GLY A 107 10.45 6.81 -16.60
CA GLY A 107 10.93 7.49 -17.79
C GLY A 107 10.30 8.88 -17.95
N LYS A 108 11.03 9.80 -18.58
CA LYS A 108 10.68 11.22 -18.78
C LYS A 108 9.28 11.47 -19.39
N ASP A 109 8.74 10.49 -20.12
CA ASP A 109 7.46 10.60 -20.80
C ASP A 109 6.25 10.15 -19.95
N LEU A 110 6.43 9.74 -18.69
CA LEU A 110 5.40 9.11 -17.81
C LEU A 110 4.75 7.82 -18.39
N LYS A 111 5.08 7.46 -19.65
CA LYS A 111 4.42 6.44 -20.46
C LYS A 111 4.89 5.02 -20.25
N THR A 112 6.12 4.83 -19.77
CA THR A 112 6.70 3.50 -19.60
C THR A 112 7.45 3.45 -18.29
N MET A 113 6.99 2.59 -17.40
CA MET A 113 7.62 2.34 -16.11
C MET A 113 8.11 0.90 -16.08
N ALA A 114 9.36 0.72 -15.68
CA ALA A 114 9.86 -0.61 -15.36
C ALA A 114 9.72 -0.81 -13.86
N VAL A 115 9.05 -1.88 -13.48
CA VAL A 115 8.93 -2.30 -12.09
C VAL A 115 9.89 -3.45 -11.88
N LYS A 116 10.66 -3.35 -10.80
CA LYS A 116 11.50 -4.43 -10.32
C LYS A 116 11.11 -4.67 -8.87
N SER A 117 10.56 -5.86 -8.61
CA SER A 117 10.33 -6.28 -7.24
C SER A 117 11.67 -6.37 -6.51
N LEU A 118 11.75 -5.72 -5.35
CA LEU A 118 12.86 -5.85 -4.43
C LEU A 118 12.46 -6.84 -3.35
N SER A 119 13.43 -7.60 -2.84
CA SER A 119 13.20 -8.48 -1.69
C SER A 119 12.71 -7.65 -0.48
N PRO A 120 11.62 -8.06 0.21
CA PRO A 120 11.11 -7.34 1.38
C PRO A 120 12.15 -7.25 2.51
N PHE A 121 11.97 -6.23 3.35
CA PHE A 121 12.89 -5.83 4.41
C PHE A 121 13.00 -6.84 5.58
N SER A 122 12.06 -7.77 5.74
CA SER A 122 12.17 -8.86 6.72
C SER A 122 12.29 -10.21 6.01
N SER A 123 13.52 -10.62 5.75
CA SER A 123 13.88 -12.02 5.89
C SER A 123 14.77 -12.13 7.12
N LYS A 124 14.17 -12.21 8.31
CA LYS A 124 14.80 -13.08 9.31
C LYS A 124 14.82 -14.45 8.67
N GLU A 125 16.02 -14.96 8.49
CA GLU A 125 16.33 -16.33 8.12
C GLU A 125 15.51 -17.26 9.00
N GLU A 126 14.41 -17.80 8.47
CA GLU A 126 14.05 -19.15 8.84
C GLU A 126 14.92 -20.04 7.97
N GLU A 127 16.00 -20.54 8.57
CA GLU A 127 16.72 -21.70 8.08
C GLU A 127 15.70 -22.82 7.84
N ASN A 128 15.31 -23.00 6.58
CA ASN A 128 14.88 -24.29 6.09
C ASN A 128 15.62 -24.53 4.76
N GLU A 129 16.60 -25.41 4.86
CA GLU A 129 17.35 -25.98 3.76
C GLU A 129 16.41 -26.47 2.65
N GLY A 130 16.73 -26.11 1.40
CA GLY A 130 16.22 -26.81 0.23
C GLY A 130 15.23 -26.02 -0.61
N LYS A 131 15.72 -24.99 -1.31
CA LYS A 131 15.83 -24.94 -2.78
C LYS A 131 16.13 -23.50 -3.21
N GLU A 132 17.38 -23.27 -3.58
CA GLU A 132 17.73 -22.23 -4.55
C GLU A 132 16.99 -22.56 -5.85
N GLU A 133 15.82 -21.95 -6.03
CA GLU A 133 15.24 -21.77 -7.36
C GLU A 133 15.38 -20.29 -7.70
N ASP A 134 16.22 -20.03 -8.70
CA ASP A 134 16.54 -18.74 -9.28
C ASP A 134 15.28 -17.88 -9.45
N MET A 135 15.02 -16.96 -8.51
CA MET A 135 14.10 -15.84 -8.76
C MET A 135 14.83 -14.87 -9.70
N GLU A 136 14.78 -15.18 -11.00
CA GLU A 136 14.98 -14.20 -12.04
C GLU A 136 14.24 -12.93 -11.66
N LYS A 137 14.98 -11.83 -11.54
CA LYS A 137 14.47 -10.47 -11.34
C LYS A 137 13.53 -10.15 -12.50
N LYS A 138 12.26 -10.55 -12.38
CA LYS A 138 11.27 -10.38 -13.42
C LYS A 138 10.90 -8.91 -13.46
N THR A 139 11.54 -8.18 -14.38
CA THR A 139 11.18 -6.80 -14.68
C THR A 139 9.88 -6.81 -15.48
N SER A 140 8.78 -6.42 -14.87
CA SER A 140 7.54 -6.17 -15.59
C SER A 140 7.55 -4.73 -16.10
N LYS A 141 7.15 -4.56 -17.36
CA LYS A 141 6.94 -3.23 -17.94
C LYS A 141 5.47 -2.91 -17.81
N VAL A 142 5.16 -1.84 -17.10
CA VAL A 142 3.80 -1.32 -16.95
C VAL A 142 3.74 0.00 -17.71
N THR A 143 2.79 0.10 -18.64
CA THR A 143 2.55 1.33 -19.41
C THR A 143 1.44 2.14 -18.77
N VAL A 144 1.70 3.43 -18.53
CA VAL A 144 0.71 4.35 -17.99
C VAL A 144 0.45 5.46 -19.01
N ASP A 145 -0.75 5.50 -19.57
CA ASP A 145 -1.05 6.39 -20.69
C ASP A 145 -1.48 7.78 -20.21
N GLN A 146 -2.30 7.82 -19.15
CA GLN A 146 -2.91 9.04 -18.63
C GLN A 146 -3.08 8.94 -17.11
N LEU A 147 -2.82 10.06 -16.43
CA LEU A 147 -3.05 10.25 -15.00
C LEU A 147 -3.74 11.60 -14.79
N SER A 148 -4.96 11.58 -14.24
CA SER A 148 -5.67 12.76 -13.80
C SER A 148 -5.81 12.72 -12.29
N PHE A 149 -5.02 13.54 -11.60
CA PHE A 149 -5.04 13.62 -10.14
C PHE A 149 -4.61 15.02 -9.68
N HIS A 150 -5.39 15.63 -8.79
CA HIS A 150 -4.99 16.79 -8.02
C HIS A 150 -4.81 16.38 -6.55
N PRO A 151 -3.78 16.86 -5.82
CA PRO A 151 -3.60 16.54 -4.41
C PRO A 151 -4.77 16.82 -3.45
N ASN A 152 -5.72 17.68 -3.82
CA ASN A 152 -6.91 17.95 -3.02
C ASN A 152 -8.05 16.95 -3.28
N ASP A 153 -7.94 16.17 -4.36
CA ASP A 153 -8.93 15.18 -4.73
C ASP A 153 -8.69 13.87 -3.99
N THR A 154 -9.78 13.20 -3.64
CA THR A 154 -9.75 11.89 -2.97
C THR A 154 -9.78 10.73 -3.95
N ILE A 155 -9.95 11.00 -5.25
CA ILE A 155 -10.03 10.01 -6.32
C ILE A 155 -9.06 10.40 -7.43
N ALA A 156 -8.27 9.44 -7.88
CA ALA A 156 -7.39 9.54 -9.04
C ALA A 156 -7.90 8.62 -10.14
N GLU A 157 -7.89 9.10 -11.39
CA GLU A 157 -8.16 8.29 -12.57
C GLU A 157 -6.84 8.00 -13.29
N VAL A 158 -6.53 6.72 -13.46
CA VAL A 158 -5.27 6.27 -14.06
C VAL A 158 -5.55 5.24 -15.14
N MET A 159 -4.97 5.44 -16.32
CA MET A 159 -5.02 4.46 -17.41
C MET A 159 -3.75 3.61 -17.39
N VAL A 160 -3.87 2.38 -16.90
CA VAL A 160 -2.75 1.42 -16.79
C VAL A 160 -2.98 0.27 -17.76
N ASN A 161 -2.01 -0.01 -18.62
CA ASN A 161 -2.08 -1.07 -19.64
C ASN A 161 -3.35 -0.97 -20.53
N GLY A 162 -3.80 0.25 -20.85
CA GLY A 162 -5.03 0.50 -21.61
C GLY A 162 -6.34 0.30 -20.83
N VAL A 163 -6.28 -0.03 -19.54
CA VAL A 163 -7.45 -0.18 -18.66
C VAL A 163 -7.59 1.05 -17.77
N ASN A 164 -8.76 1.67 -17.77
CA ASN A 164 -9.05 2.77 -16.86
C ASN A 164 -9.29 2.24 -15.45
N ARG A 165 -8.54 2.77 -14.48
CA ARG A 165 -8.60 2.42 -13.07
C ARG A 165 -8.91 3.67 -12.25
N ALA A 166 -9.99 3.60 -11.48
CA ALA A 166 -10.29 4.60 -10.45
C ALA A 166 -9.64 4.16 -9.13
N VAL A 167 -8.90 5.07 -8.51
CA VAL A 167 -8.09 4.80 -7.33
C VAL A 167 -8.46 5.82 -6.26
N GLN A 168 -8.88 5.37 -5.08
CA GLN A 168 -9.17 6.30 -3.98
C GLN A 168 -7.88 6.55 -3.21
N VAL A 169 -7.47 7.80 -3.14
CA VAL A 169 -6.24 8.21 -2.46
C VAL A 169 -6.60 8.82 -1.10
N GLY A 170 -5.98 8.31 -0.05
CA GLY A 170 -6.10 8.79 1.31
C GLY A 170 -5.22 10.00 1.59
N VAL A 171 -5.42 10.58 2.77
CA VAL A 171 -4.58 11.64 3.32
C VAL A 171 -3.19 11.07 3.64
N GLU A 172 -2.18 11.92 3.53
CA GLU A 172 -0.80 11.61 3.86
C GLU A 172 -0.51 11.93 5.33
N ASP A 173 0.18 11.02 6.00
CA ASP A 173 0.69 11.20 7.35
C ASP A 173 2.00 11.99 7.33
N ASN A 174 2.44 12.49 8.49
CA ASN A 174 3.69 13.26 8.62
C ASN A 174 4.95 12.50 8.16
N THR A 175 4.89 11.18 8.08
CA THR A 175 5.98 10.30 7.62
C THR A 175 6.05 10.18 6.10
N GLY A 176 5.09 10.76 5.37
CA GLY A 176 4.93 10.56 3.93
C GLY A 176 4.18 9.28 3.56
N LEU A 177 3.63 8.58 4.56
CA LEU A 177 2.77 7.42 4.35
C LEU A 177 1.40 7.90 3.87
N PHE A 178 0.90 7.34 2.78
CA PHE A 178 -0.48 7.57 2.36
C PHE A 178 -1.14 6.27 1.94
N ALA A 179 -2.43 6.15 2.22
CA ALA A 179 -3.19 4.97 1.85
C ALA A 179 -3.75 5.09 0.43
N ILE A 180 -3.68 4.03 -0.35
CA ILE A 180 -4.44 3.87 -1.58
C ILE A 180 -5.47 2.75 -1.38
N LYS A 181 -6.70 2.98 -1.85
CA LYS A 181 -7.70 1.92 -1.97
C LYS A 181 -7.93 1.57 -3.44
N MET A 182 -7.72 0.30 -3.75
CA MET A 182 -7.88 -0.26 -5.09
C MET A 182 -8.23 -1.74 -4.95
N TYR A 183 -9.04 -2.29 -5.87
CA TYR A 183 -9.40 -3.71 -5.88
C TYR A 183 -10.06 -4.25 -4.61
N GLY A 184 -10.61 -3.39 -3.75
CA GLY A 184 -11.15 -3.74 -2.43
C GLY A 184 -10.10 -3.80 -1.32
N ALA A 185 -8.82 -3.65 -1.64
CA ALA A 185 -7.73 -3.58 -0.67
C ALA A 185 -7.44 -2.12 -0.28
N LYS A 186 -7.19 -1.88 1.01
CA LYS A 186 -6.52 -0.66 1.48
C LYS A 186 -5.03 -0.99 1.64
N VAL A 187 -4.18 -0.32 0.87
CA VAL A 187 -2.73 -0.51 0.88
C VAL A 187 -2.07 0.78 1.32
N ASP A 188 -1.29 0.73 2.39
CA ASP A 188 -0.51 1.86 2.85
C ASP A 188 0.81 1.92 2.07
N ILE A 189 1.10 3.07 1.47
CA ILE A 189 2.17 3.24 0.50
C ILE A 189 3.15 4.29 1.00
N LEU A 190 4.43 3.95 0.96
CA LEU A 190 5.53 4.85 1.28
C LEU A 190 6.46 4.95 0.07
N VAL A 191 6.66 6.17 -0.41
CA VAL A 191 7.49 6.46 -1.59
C VAL A 191 8.80 7.08 -1.12
N MET A 192 9.93 6.46 -1.44
CA MET A 192 11.26 6.83 -0.95
C MET A 192 12.29 6.91 -2.07
N SER A 193 13.36 7.67 -1.84
CA SER A 193 14.56 7.58 -2.68
C SER A 193 15.34 6.28 -2.40
N PRO A 194 16.19 5.81 -3.32
CA PRO A 194 16.99 4.60 -3.09
C PRO A 194 17.85 4.69 -1.82
N ALA A 195 18.40 5.87 -1.51
CA ALA A 195 19.20 6.10 -0.31
C ALA A 195 18.35 6.06 0.98
N GLU A 196 17.14 6.63 0.96
CA GLU A 196 16.20 6.53 2.08
C GLU A 196 15.83 5.08 2.39
N TYR A 197 15.63 4.26 1.34
CA TYR A 197 15.34 2.84 1.50
C TYR A 197 16.52 2.04 2.07
N GLU A 198 17.77 2.43 1.78
CA GLU A 198 18.93 1.81 2.43
C GLU A 198 19.02 2.15 3.92
N LEU A 199 18.65 3.38 4.29
CA LEU A 199 18.66 3.85 5.67
C LEU A 199 17.48 3.33 6.50
N SER A 200 16.30 3.16 5.87
CA SER A 200 15.13 2.60 6.55
C SER A 200 15.39 1.19 7.07
N LYS A 201 16.37 0.48 6.50
CA LYS A 201 16.76 -0.86 6.95
C LYS A 201 17.29 -0.93 8.38
N TYR A 202 17.70 0.21 8.94
CA TYR A 202 18.19 0.28 10.31
C TYR A 202 17.09 0.63 11.32
N MET A 203 15.85 0.86 10.87
CA MET A 203 14.74 1.19 11.76
C MET A 203 14.09 -0.09 12.30
N ASN A 204 13.91 -0.16 13.62
CA ASN A 204 13.29 -1.29 14.29
C ASN A 204 11.76 -1.22 14.18
N GLU A 205 11.12 -2.39 14.15
CA GLU A 205 9.65 -2.49 14.21
C GLU A 205 9.11 -1.91 15.52
N PRO A 206 8.01 -1.14 15.47
CA PRO A 206 7.36 -0.67 16.68
C PRO A 206 6.87 -1.86 17.49
N ALA A 207 7.23 -1.91 18.78
CA ALA A 207 6.74 -2.94 19.68
C ALA A 207 5.23 -2.81 19.83
N VAL A 208 4.51 -3.94 19.68
CA VAL A 208 3.07 -3.99 19.96
C VAL A 208 2.87 -3.67 21.43
N VAL A 209 2.06 -2.65 21.71
CA VAL A 209 1.75 -2.25 23.08
C VAL A 209 0.77 -3.29 23.63
N ASP A 210 1.11 -3.91 24.75
CA ASP A 210 0.23 -4.88 25.40
C ASP A 210 -1.07 -4.20 25.85
N THR A 211 -2.17 -4.51 25.17
CA THR A 211 -3.52 -4.14 25.60
C THR A 211 -3.95 -5.15 26.66
N CYS A 212 -3.66 -4.86 27.92
CA CYS A 212 -4.11 -5.70 29.03
C CYS A 212 -5.62 -6.00 28.93
N ASN A 213 -6.02 -7.25 29.22
CA ASN A 213 -7.41 -7.74 29.23
C ASN A 213 -8.31 -7.09 30.33
N LEU A 214 -7.86 -5.98 30.93
CA LEU A 214 -8.56 -5.26 31.98
C LEU A 214 -8.93 -3.88 31.47
N LEU A 215 -10.23 -3.61 31.33
CA LEU A 215 -10.74 -2.29 31.01
C LEU A 215 -10.75 -1.42 32.26
N LEU A 216 -9.82 -0.47 32.34
CA LEU A 216 -9.80 0.54 33.42
C LEU A 216 -10.67 1.73 33.03
N SER A 217 -11.44 2.27 33.98
CA SER A 217 -12.18 3.52 33.78
C SER A 217 -11.20 4.69 33.68
N PRO A 218 -11.14 5.42 32.55
CA PRO A 218 -10.20 6.54 32.38
C PRO A 218 -10.57 7.77 33.22
N MET A 219 -11.84 7.87 33.64
CA MET A 219 -12.35 8.96 34.48
C MET A 219 -13.21 8.41 35.61
N PRO A 220 -13.18 9.05 36.81
CA PRO A 220 -14.15 8.76 37.85
C PRO A 220 -15.52 9.32 37.43
N GLY A 221 -16.48 8.44 37.18
CA GLY A 221 -17.84 8.78 36.75
C GLY A 221 -18.81 7.64 37.04
N THR A 222 -20.10 7.89 36.81
CA THR A 222 -21.15 6.88 36.98
C THR A 222 -21.49 6.27 35.63
N LEU A 223 -21.51 4.94 35.54
CA LEU A 223 -21.91 4.21 34.34
C LEU A 223 -23.42 4.38 34.09
N ILE A 224 -23.78 4.77 32.87
CA ILE A 224 -25.14 5.03 32.42
C ILE A 224 -25.70 3.80 31.71
N SER A 225 -24.90 3.14 30.87
CA SER A 225 -25.35 1.95 30.13
C SER A 225 -24.21 0.98 29.79
N TYR A 226 -24.58 -0.28 29.63
CA TYR A 226 -23.71 -1.35 29.12
C TYR A 226 -24.23 -1.77 27.75
N ALA A 227 -23.35 -1.77 26.74
CA ALA A 227 -23.67 -2.17 25.37
C ALA A 227 -23.34 -3.64 25.07
N VAL A 228 -22.71 -4.35 26.02
CA VAL A 228 -22.19 -5.72 25.84
C VAL A 228 -22.69 -6.62 26.98
N LYS A 229 -22.94 -7.91 26.68
CA LYS A 229 -23.33 -8.94 27.66
C LYS A 229 -22.17 -9.89 27.96
N GLU A 230 -22.29 -10.60 29.08
CA GLU A 230 -21.33 -11.64 29.46
C GLU A 230 -21.25 -12.73 28.37
N GLY A 231 -20.05 -12.97 27.86
CA GLY A 231 -19.79 -13.96 26.81
C GLY A 231 -19.88 -13.43 25.37
N ASP A 232 -20.21 -12.15 25.15
CA ASP A 232 -20.20 -11.56 23.82
C ASP A 232 -18.76 -11.38 23.30
N HIS A 233 -18.56 -11.66 22.01
CA HIS A 233 -17.31 -11.37 21.32
C HIS A 233 -17.27 -9.89 20.94
N VAL A 234 -16.32 -9.15 21.50
CA VAL A 234 -16.12 -7.71 21.22
C VAL A 234 -15.04 -7.50 20.18
N VAL A 235 -15.26 -6.54 19.29
CA VAL A 235 -14.27 -6.13 18.26
C VAL A 235 -13.58 -4.85 18.69
N GLU A 236 -12.35 -4.62 18.24
CA GLU A 236 -11.63 -3.38 18.51
C GLU A 236 -12.44 -2.14 18.11
N GLY A 237 -12.50 -1.16 19.02
CA GLY A 237 -13.24 0.09 18.81
C GLY A 237 -14.76 -0.03 18.99
N GLN A 238 -15.28 -1.21 19.37
CA GLN A 238 -16.67 -1.37 19.76
C GLN A 238 -16.97 -0.63 21.07
N GLU A 239 -18.12 0.02 21.11
CA GLU A 239 -18.62 0.67 22.33
C GLU A 239 -18.98 -0.38 23.39
N LEU A 240 -18.38 -0.26 24.58
CA LEU A 240 -18.58 -1.21 25.68
C LEU A 240 -19.58 -0.67 26.70
N CYS A 241 -19.38 0.57 27.15
CA CYS A 241 -20.22 1.25 28.13
C CYS A 241 -20.12 2.77 27.96
N ILE A 242 -21.18 3.46 28.40
CA ILE A 242 -21.26 4.93 28.49
C ILE A 242 -21.41 5.31 29.96
#